data_AF-A0A3S0SBS7-F1
#
_entry.id   AF-A0A3S0SBS7-F1
#
_cell.length_a   1.000
_cell.length_b   1.000
_cell.length_c   1.000
_cell.angle_alpha   90.00
_cell.angle_beta   90.00
_cell.angle_gamma   90.00
#
_symmetry.space_group_name_H-M   'P 1'
#
loop_
_entity.id
_entity.type
_entity.pdbx_description
1 polymer ?
#
loop_
_entity_poly.entity_id
_entity_poly.type
_entity_poly.pdbx_seq_one_letter_code
_entity_poly.pdbx_strand_id
1 'polypeptide(L)' 'MQEARAEAEAILALNDEALAKMFFERTMRRNLARTVRHLDQLVEAGGEDRSLGEHALSKLGFVARE' A
#
# COMPACT_ATOMS: atom_id res chain seq x y z
N MET A 1 8.19 6.26 24.54
CA MET A 1 8.60 7.68 24.47
C MET A 1 9.88 7.90 23.66
N GLN A 2 10.90 7.04 23.76
CA GLN A 2 12.15 7.21 22.98
C GLN A 2 11.97 7.03 21.46
N GLU A 3 11.12 6.10 21.00
CA GLU A 3 10.87 5.87 19.56
C GLU A 3 10.20 7.07 18.87
N ALA A 4 9.19 7.67 19.50
CA ALA A 4 8.53 8.86 18.97
C ALA A 4 9.49 10.06 18.87
N ARG A 5 10.44 10.17 19.81
CA ARG A 5 11.48 11.20 19.78
C ARG A 5 12.48 10.95 18.64
N ALA A 6 12.96 9.73 18.48
CA ALA A 6 13.87 9.36 17.40
C ALA A 6 13.21 9.56 16.02
N GLU A 7 11.92 9.26 15.86
CA GLU A 7 11.19 9.51 14.62
C GLU A 7 11.06 11.01 14.33
N ALA A 8 10.80 11.84 15.35
CA ALA A 8 10.77 13.29 15.19
C ALA A 8 12.13 13.87 14.78
N GLU A 9 13.23 13.42 15.40
CA GLU A 9 14.60 13.85 15.05
C GLU A 9 14.96 13.46 13.61
N ALA A 10 14.57 12.25 13.17
CA ALA A 10 14.78 11.79 11.80
C ALA A 10 14.00 12.64 10.77
N ILE A 11 12.75 13.01 11.08
CA ILE A 11 11.92 13.86 10.22
C ILE A 11 12.54 15.25 10.06
N LEU A 12 13.00 15.86 11.17
CA LEU A 12 13.60 17.19 11.17
C LEU A 12 14.95 17.26 10.43
N ALA A 13 15.63 16.12 10.28
CA ALA A 13 16.88 16.01 9.54
C ALA A 13 16.69 15.92 8.01
N LEU A 14 15.46 15.70 7.54
CA LEU A 14 15.16 15.64 6.10
C LEU A 14 14.88 17.03 5.53
N ASN A 15 15.28 17.25 4.27
CA ASN A 15 14.80 18.39 3.50
C ASN A 15 13.37 18.13 2.99
N ASP A 16 12.70 19.18 2.50
CA ASP A 16 11.29 19.10 2.08
C ASP A 16 11.04 18.05 0.99
N GLU A 17 11.98 17.88 0.04
CA GLU A 17 11.86 16.90 -1.03
C GLU A 17 11.94 15.46 -0.50
N ALA A 18 12.94 15.17 0.34
CA ALA A 18 13.11 13.85 0.95
C ALA A 18 11.96 13.52 1.91
N LEU A 19 11.45 14.52 2.63
CA LEU A 19 10.28 14.39 3.48
C LEU A 19 9.03 14.04 2.68
N ALA A 20 8.75 14.81 1.62
CA ALA A 20 7.62 14.56 0.73
C ALA A 20 7.70 13.17 0.08
N LYS A 21 8.89 12.77 -0.39
CA LYS A 21 9.12 11.44 -0.95
C LYS A 21 8.89 10.34 0.08
N MET A 22 9.43 10.46 1.30
CA MET A 22 9.23 9.49 2.38
C MET A 22 7.73 9.32 2.72
N PHE A 23 7.00 10.43 2.85
CA PHE A 23 5.55 10.39 3.13
C PHE A 23 4.76 9.81 1.97
N PHE A 24 5.10 10.19 0.73
CA PHE A 24 4.49 9.64 -0.46
C PHE A 24 4.71 8.12 -0.55
N GLU A 25 5.94 7.65 -0.37
CA GLU A 25 6.25 6.22 -0.38
C GLU A 25 5.53 5.45 0.74
N ARG A 26 5.53 5.96 1.98
CA ARG A 26 4.80 5.35 3.10
C ARG A 26 3.29 5.30 2.82
N THR A 27 2.73 6.39 2.31
CA THR A 27 1.30 6.50 1.99
C THR A 27 0.92 5.58 0.85
N MET A 28 1.71 5.56 -0.22
CA MET A 28 1.50 4.68 -1.37
C MET A 28 1.60 3.22 -0.98
N ARG A 29 2.58 2.82 -0.16
CA ARG A 29 2.68 1.44 0.34
C ARG A 29 1.45 1.05 1.16
N ARG A 30 0.99 1.92 2.07
CA ARG A 30 -0.21 1.66 2.89
C ARG A 30 -1.48 1.58 2.05
N ASN A 31 -1.64 2.48 1.08
CA ASN A 31 -2.79 2.50 0.19
C ASN A 31 -2.78 1.28 -0.74
N LEU A 32 -1.62 0.91 -1.29
CA LEU A 32 -1.48 -0.28 -2.12
C LEU A 32 -1.86 -1.54 -1.35
N ALA A 33 -1.32 -1.73 -0.14
CA ALA A 33 -1.66 -2.88 0.70
C ALA A 33 -3.17 -2.96 1.01
N ARG A 34 -3.81 -1.81 1.26
CA ARG A 34 -5.26 -1.73 1.47
C ARG A 34 -6.03 -2.08 0.20
N THR A 35 -5.64 -1.53 -0.95
CA THR A 35 -6.26 -1.81 -2.25
C THR A 35 -6.17 -3.29 -2.59
N VAL A 36 -4.98 -3.89 -2.48
CA VAL A 36 -4.76 -5.32 -2.72
C VAL A 36 -5.68 -6.16 -1.85
N ARG A 37 -5.76 -5.87 -0.53
CA ARG A 37 -6.66 -6.59 0.37
C ARG A 37 -8.14 -6.51 -0.04
N HIS A 38 -8.62 -5.35 -0.48
CA HIS A 38 -10.00 -5.23 -0.95
C HIS A 38 -10.22 -6.03 -2.23
N LEU A 39 -9.24 -6.08 -3.13
CA LEU A 39 -9.33 -6.87 -4.35
C LEU A 39 -9.30 -8.37 -4.04
N ASP A 40 -8.47 -8.82 -3.10
CA ASP A 40 -8.49 -10.21 -2.60
C ASP A 40 -9.87 -10.59 -2.05
N GLN A 41 -10.48 -9.72 -1.23
CA GLN A 41 -11.84 -9.96 -0.72
C GLN A 41 -12.89 -10.06 -1.84
N LEU A 42 -12.69 -9.30 -2.91
CA LEU A 42 -13.54 -9.29 -4.09
C LEU A 42 -13.33 -10.59 -4.92
N VAL A 43 -12.12 -11.15 -4.93
CA VAL A 43 -11.83 -12.50 -5.45
C VAL A 43 -12.51 -13.58 -4.62
N GLU A 44 -12.40 -13.51 -3.29
CA GLU A 44 -13.01 -14.46 -2.35
C GLU A 44 -14.55 -14.48 -2.43
N ALA A 45 -15.18 -13.35 -2.77
CA ALA A 45 -16.63 -13.26 -2.93
C ALA A 45 -17.18 -14.14 -4.08
N GLY A 46 -16.36 -14.49 -5.07
CA GLY A 46 -16.75 -15.38 -6.17
C GLY A 46 -17.57 -14.69 -7.28
N GLY A 47 -18.08 -15.47 -8.23
CA GLY A 47 -18.95 -14.98 -9.29
C GLY A 47 -18.28 -14.01 -10.28
N GLU A 48 -19.02 -13.00 -10.73
CA GLU A 48 -18.52 -11.94 -11.63
C GLU A 48 -17.46 -11.06 -10.97
N ASP A 49 -17.58 -10.86 -9.65
CA ASP A 49 -16.63 -10.10 -8.85
C ASP A 49 -15.26 -10.77 -8.84
N ARG A 50 -15.19 -12.11 -8.82
CA ARG A 50 -13.91 -12.83 -8.88
C ARG A 50 -13.04 -12.42 -10.07
N SER A 51 -13.62 -12.45 -11.27
CA SER A 51 -12.90 -12.08 -12.50
C SER A 51 -12.42 -10.62 -12.47
N LEU A 52 -13.24 -9.73 -11.90
CA LEU A 52 -12.90 -8.31 -11.75
C LEU A 52 -11.71 -8.12 -10.78
N GLY A 53 -11.73 -8.82 -9.65
CA GLY A 53 -10.67 -8.79 -8.64
C GLY A 53 -9.35 -9.34 -9.18
N GLU A 54 -9.39 -10.50 -9.84
CA GLU A 54 -8.23 -11.14 -10.46
C GLU A 54 -7.60 -10.24 -11.55
N HIS A 55 -8.44 -9.60 -12.39
CA HIS A 55 -7.95 -8.71 -13.45
C HIS A 55 -7.30 -7.44 -12.87
N ALA A 56 -7.88 -6.85 -11.83
CA ALA A 56 -7.34 -5.68 -11.16
C ALA A 56 -6.00 -5.99 -10.45
N LEU A 57 -5.89 -7.13 -9.78
CA LEU A 57 -4.64 -7.60 -9.15
C LEU A 57 -3.55 -7.85 -10.20
N SER A 58 -3.89 -8.52 -11.30
CA SER A 58 -2.97 -8.78 -12.41
C SER A 58 -2.40 -7.48 -13.00
N LYS A 59 -3.23 -6.46 -13.21
CA LYS A 59 -2.78 -5.14 -13.69
C LYS A 59 -1.83 -4.43 -12.72
N LEU A 60 -1.95 -4.70 -11.42
CA LEU A 60 -1.03 -4.21 -10.39
C LEU A 60 0.24 -5.06 -10.26
N GLY A 61 0.39 -6.12 -11.05
CA GLY A 61 1.53 -7.05 -11.01
C GLY A 61 1.42 -8.13 -9.93
N PHE A 62 0.26 -8.30 -9.29
CA PHE A 62 0.00 -9.39 -8.37
C PHE A 62 -0.56 -10.58 -9.14
N VAL A 63 0.16 -11.71 -9.10
CA VAL A 63 -0.34 -12.98 -9.65
C VAL A 63 -1.41 -13.52 -8.69
N ALA A 64 -2.62 -13.79 -9.20
CA ALA A 64 -3.65 -14.46 -8.42
C ALA A 64 -3.07 -15.77 -7.87
N ARG A 65 -3.17 -16.00 -6.56
CA ARG A 65 -2.69 -17.23 -5.95
C ARG A 65 -3.48 -18.41 -6.54
N GLU A 66 -2.75 -19.34 -7.14
CA GLU A 66 -3.24 -20.65 -7.60
C GLU A 66 -3.75 -21.51 -6.42
#